data_AF-A0A498RAL0-F1
#
_entry.id   AF-A0A498RAL0-F1
#
_cell.length_a   1.000
_cell.length_b   1.000
_cell.length_c   1.000
_cell.angle_alpha   90.00
_cell.angle_beta   90.00
_cell.angle_gamma   90.00
#
_symmetry.space_group_name_H-M   'P 1'
#
loop_
_entity.id
_entity.type
_entity.pdbx_description
1 polymer ?
#
loop_
_entity_poly.entity_id
_entity_poly.type
_entity_poly.pdbx_seq_one_letter_code
_entity_poly.pdbx_strand_id
1 'polypeptide(L)'
;MRLSSLYSYYRKFFNYPSNSSAARSRLYAFAIQDTTEVLTQAYENRSKKPIEDYRTREKKSGIALRFLEHAEELACSRCSIPLQDLEFIQGIITINEKFLSSTRRGIEIPFPYLLDNNNSDAVILTFGQPNNMLGEVEVLVGLINEFAFDGSWPNELETISYWDLSSGEEKTLKLSGVKPVSRIPLLEVLNRF
;
A
#
# COMPACT_ATOMS: atom_id res chain seq x y z
N MET A 1 -5.47 12.45 13.80
CA MET A 1 -4.17 11.76 13.95
C MET A 1 -3.92 10.98 12.67
N ARG A 2 -2.70 10.96 12.13
CA ARG A 2 -2.40 10.22 10.90
C ARG A 2 -1.52 9.02 11.23
N LEU A 3 -1.95 7.83 10.80
CA LEU A 3 -1.10 6.63 10.85
C LEU A 3 -0.02 6.73 9.77
N SER A 4 1.10 6.02 9.94
CA SER A 4 2.17 6.03 8.95
C SER A 4 1.77 5.31 7.64
N SER A 5 0.91 4.30 7.73
CA SER A 5 0.46 3.48 6.60
C SER A 5 -0.69 2.55 7.01
N LEU A 6 -1.37 1.99 6.02
CA LEU A 6 -2.29 0.86 6.21
C LEU A 6 -1.62 -0.35 6.89
N TYR A 7 -0.35 -0.62 6.58
CA TYR A 7 0.38 -1.70 7.23
C TYR A 7 0.51 -1.50 8.75
N SER A 8 0.66 -0.26 9.23
CA SER A 8 0.64 0.02 10.67
C SER A 8 -0.69 -0.38 11.32
N TYR A 9 -1.80 -0.21 10.61
CA TYR A 9 -3.11 -0.70 11.03
C TYR A 9 -3.17 -2.23 11.05
N TYR A 10 -2.77 -2.90 9.96
CA TYR A 10 -2.73 -4.36 9.87
C TYR A 10 -1.91 -5.01 10.97
N ARG A 11 -0.76 -4.42 11.34
CA ARG A 11 0.06 -4.93 12.43
C ARG A 11 -0.70 -5.02 13.75
N LYS A 12 -1.54 -4.02 14.07
CA LYS A 12 -2.38 -4.07 15.27
C LYS A 12 -3.58 -5.00 15.11
N PHE A 13 -4.18 -5.04 13.91
CA PHE A 13 -5.35 -5.88 13.64
C PHE A 13 -5.02 -7.37 13.69
N PHE A 14 -3.96 -7.80 13.01
CA PHE A 14 -3.52 -9.20 12.93
C PHE A 14 -2.45 -9.58 13.96
N ASN A 15 -2.07 -8.65 14.85
CA ASN A 15 -1.02 -8.85 15.84
C ASN A 15 0.32 -9.30 15.22
N TYR A 16 0.71 -8.71 14.09
CA TYR A 16 1.98 -9.04 13.44
C TYR A 16 3.17 -8.65 14.32
N PRO A 17 4.24 -9.47 14.33
CA PRO A 17 5.38 -9.25 15.19
C PRO A 17 6.08 -7.91 14.94
N SER A 18 6.70 -7.37 15.99
CA SER A 18 7.62 -6.25 15.87
C SER A 18 8.99 -6.73 15.41
N ASN A 19 9.65 -5.94 14.56
CA ASN A 19 11.03 -6.22 14.14
C ASN A 19 11.94 -6.27 15.37
N SER A 20 12.69 -7.36 15.52
CA SER A 20 13.61 -7.59 16.63
C SER A 20 14.91 -6.77 16.55
N SER A 21 15.22 -6.14 15.40
CA SER A 21 16.41 -5.31 15.20
C SER A 21 16.07 -3.89 14.74
N ALA A 22 16.23 -2.92 15.66
CA ALA A 22 15.91 -1.52 15.40
C ALA A 22 16.78 -0.86 14.31
N ALA A 23 18.04 -1.30 14.13
CA ALA A 23 18.94 -0.73 13.12
C ALA A 23 18.61 -1.23 11.71
N ARG A 24 18.43 -2.56 11.54
CA ARG A 24 17.99 -3.13 10.25
C ARG A 24 16.61 -2.63 9.85
N SER A 25 15.71 -2.48 10.83
CA SER A 25 14.37 -1.91 10.59
C SER A 25 14.42 -0.46 10.09
N ARG A 26 15.42 0.33 10.52
CA ARG A 26 15.55 1.73 10.08
C ARG A 26 16.04 1.84 8.64
N LEU A 27 17.11 1.12 8.27
CA LEU A 27 17.60 1.11 6.89
C LEU A 27 16.54 0.62 5.91
N TYR A 28 15.78 -0.41 6.30
CA TYR A 28 14.68 -0.92 5.49
C TYR A 28 13.54 0.10 5.36
N ALA A 29 13.18 0.80 6.44
CA ALA A 29 12.17 1.85 6.40
C ALA A 29 12.57 3.02 5.48
N PHE A 30 13.84 3.44 5.50
CA PHE A 30 14.34 4.45 4.56
C PHE A 30 14.30 3.95 3.12
N ALA A 31 14.63 2.68 2.86
CA ALA A 31 14.52 2.12 1.53
C ALA A 31 13.07 2.12 1.01
N ILE A 32 12.11 1.74 1.85
CA ILE A 32 10.67 1.80 1.54
C ILE A 32 10.25 3.23 1.20
N GLN A 33 10.66 4.19 2.03
CA GLN A 33 10.33 5.60 1.83
C GLN A 33 10.90 6.11 0.50
N ASP A 34 12.20 5.90 0.23
CA ASP A 34 12.85 6.30 -1.01
C ASP A 34 12.17 5.69 -2.23
N THR A 35 11.89 4.37 -2.21
CA THR A 35 11.21 3.69 -3.31
C THR A 35 9.82 4.27 -3.54
N THR A 36 9.05 4.49 -2.48
CA THR A 36 7.68 5.01 -2.59
C THR A 36 7.68 6.43 -3.17
N GLU A 37 8.58 7.29 -2.70
CA GLU A 37 8.73 8.67 -3.20
C GLU A 37 9.12 8.69 -4.68
N VAL A 38 10.10 7.88 -5.09
CA VAL A 38 10.55 7.79 -6.48
C VAL A 38 9.45 7.26 -7.39
N LEU A 39 8.74 6.20 -6.98
CA LEU A 39 7.62 5.66 -7.77
C LEU A 39 6.49 6.69 -7.89
N THR A 40 6.13 7.37 -6.79
CA THR A 40 5.12 8.44 -6.82
C THR A 40 5.49 9.50 -7.86
N GLN A 41 6.73 10.01 -7.81
CA GLN A 41 7.21 10.99 -8.77
C GLN A 41 7.24 10.45 -10.21
N ALA A 42 7.57 9.18 -10.41
CA ALA A 42 7.62 8.57 -11.74
C ALA A 42 6.22 8.47 -12.37
N TYR A 43 5.22 8.04 -11.59
CA TYR A 43 3.83 7.95 -12.06
C TYR A 43 3.18 9.32 -12.23
N GLU A 44 3.36 10.25 -11.28
CA GLU A 44 2.84 11.63 -11.38
C GLU A 44 3.40 12.36 -12.61
N ASN A 45 4.70 12.21 -12.87
CA ASN A 45 5.34 12.83 -14.03
C ASN A 45 5.21 12.01 -15.33
N ARG A 46 4.59 10.82 -15.26
CA ARG A 46 4.53 9.83 -16.35
C ARG A 46 5.88 9.61 -17.04
N SER A 47 6.95 9.55 -16.25
CA SER A 47 8.33 9.57 -16.74
C SER A 47 9.23 8.65 -15.94
N LYS A 48 10.17 7.98 -16.62
CA LYS A 48 11.22 7.16 -15.97
C LYS A 48 12.31 8.01 -15.34
N LYS A 49 12.36 9.32 -15.64
CA LYS A 49 13.40 10.21 -15.17
C LYS A 49 13.63 10.17 -13.65
N PRO A 50 12.61 10.17 -12.77
CA PRO A 50 12.85 10.06 -11.32
C PRO A 50 13.58 8.79 -10.91
N ILE A 51 13.32 7.66 -11.59
CA ILE A 51 14.01 6.39 -11.36
C ILE A 51 15.46 6.48 -11.84
N GLU A 52 15.68 7.02 -13.05
CA GLU A 52 17.01 7.22 -13.63
C GLU A 52 17.87 8.18 -12.79
N ASP A 53 17.29 9.28 -12.33
CA ASP A 53 17.91 10.24 -11.43
C ASP A 53 18.28 9.55 -10.11
N TYR A 54 17.39 8.74 -9.52
CA TYR A 54 17.71 7.99 -8.29
C TYR A 54 18.89 7.02 -8.48
N ARG A 55 18.96 6.31 -9.62
CA ARG A 55 20.07 5.39 -9.96
C ARG A 55 21.43 6.09 -10.01
N THR A 56 21.47 7.38 -10.38
CA THR A 56 22.72 8.15 -10.48
C THR A 56 23.12 8.88 -9.20
N ARG A 57 22.25 8.95 -8.18
CA ARG A 57 22.56 9.59 -6.89
C ARG A 57 23.78 8.97 -6.20
N GLU A 58 24.63 9.81 -5.61
CA GLU A 58 25.84 9.41 -4.88
C GLU A 58 25.53 8.55 -3.65
N LYS A 59 24.49 8.91 -2.88
CA LYS A 59 24.10 8.24 -1.63
C LYS A 59 22.76 7.51 -1.75
N LYS A 60 22.63 6.65 -2.77
CA LYS A 60 21.43 5.83 -2.98
C LYS A 60 21.41 4.58 -2.11
N SER A 61 20.21 4.13 -1.74
CA SER A 61 20.01 2.86 -1.05
C SER A 61 20.01 1.71 -2.07
N GLY A 62 20.94 0.76 -1.91
CA GLY A 62 20.94 -0.45 -2.74
C GLY A 62 19.71 -1.34 -2.54
N ILE A 63 19.04 -1.23 -1.39
CA ILE A 63 17.77 -1.92 -1.15
C ILE A 63 16.65 -1.25 -1.95
N ALA A 64 16.57 0.09 -1.92
CA ALA A 64 15.57 0.83 -2.67
C ALA A 64 15.72 0.63 -4.19
N LEU A 65 16.97 0.56 -4.69
CA LEU A 65 17.23 0.22 -6.08
C LEU A 65 16.63 -1.12 -6.48
N ARG A 66 16.86 -2.18 -5.70
CA ARG A 66 16.27 -3.50 -5.98
C ARG A 66 14.75 -3.45 -5.97
N PHE A 67 14.15 -2.71 -5.04
CA PHE A 67 12.69 -2.56 -5.02
C PHE A 67 12.17 -1.84 -6.28
N LEU A 68 12.89 -0.81 -6.75
CA LEU A 68 12.55 -0.11 -7.99
C LEU A 68 12.70 -1.02 -9.22
N GLU A 69 13.78 -1.81 -9.28
CA GLU A 69 14.01 -2.81 -10.34
C GLU A 69 12.87 -3.83 -10.39
N HIS A 70 12.52 -4.44 -9.25
CA HIS A 70 11.38 -5.37 -9.18
C HIS A 70 10.04 -4.70 -9.53
N ALA A 71 9.82 -3.45 -9.11
CA ALA A 71 8.62 -2.72 -9.48
C ALA A 71 8.54 -2.49 -11.00
N GLU A 72 9.65 -2.13 -11.65
CA GLU A 72 9.71 -1.99 -13.11
C GLU A 72 9.49 -3.32 -13.82
N GLU A 73 10.08 -4.42 -13.34
CA GLU A 73 9.92 -5.75 -13.91
C GLU A 73 8.46 -6.23 -13.84
N LEU A 74 7.83 -6.11 -12.67
CA LEU A 74 6.42 -6.45 -12.46
C LEU A 74 5.50 -5.57 -13.31
N ALA A 75 5.79 -4.27 -13.41
CA ALA A 75 4.96 -3.38 -14.20
C ALA A 75 5.10 -3.67 -15.71
N CYS A 76 6.31 -3.91 -16.21
CA CYS A 76 6.56 -4.23 -17.62
C CYS A 76 6.05 -5.62 -18.03
N SER A 77 5.97 -6.57 -17.09
CA SER A 77 5.40 -7.90 -17.38
C SER A 77 3.89 -7.84 -17.58
N ARG A 78 3.25 -6.84 -16.99
CA ARG A 78 1.79 -6.67 -16.96
C ARG A 78 1.26 -5.68 -17.99
N CYS A 79 1.97 -4.58 -18.19
CA CYS A 79 1.53 -3.47 -19.03
C CYS A 79 2.55 -3.17 -20.12
N SER A 80 2.07 -2.77 -21.30
CA SER A 80 2.95 -2.39 -22.41
C SER A 80 3.65 -1.06 -22.13
N ILE A 81 2.95 -0.11 -21.51
CA ILE A 81 3.52 1.17 -21.12
C ILE A 81 3.11 1.54 -19.68
N PRO A 82 3.79 0.97 -18.66
CA PRO A 82 3.27 0.97 -17.29
C PRO A 82 2.98 2.35 -16.68
N LEU A 83 3.82 3.35 -16.97
CA LEU A 83 3.65 4.72 -16.46
C LEU A 83 2.46 5.47 -17.08
N GLN A 84 1.78 4.88 -18.07
CA GLN A 84 0.55 5.40 -18.66
C GLN A 84 -0.65 4.47 -18.42
N ASP A 85 -0.40 3.16 -18.38
CA ASP A 85 -1.42 2.14 -18.20
C ASP A 85 -1.85 1.98 -16.73
N LEU A 86 -0.96 2.33 -15.78
CA LEU A 86 -1.22 2.28 -14.36
C LEU A 86 -1.31 3.70 -13.79
N GLU A 87 -2.31 3.92 -12.93
CA GLU A 87 -2.51 5.19 -12.24
C GLU A 87 -2.10 5.06 -10.77
N PHE A 88 -1.21 5.91 -10.28
CA PHE A 88 -0.85 5.94 -8.87
C PHE A 88 -1.86 6.77 -8.08
N ILE A 89 -2.54 6.15 -7.12
CA ILE A 89 -3.54 6.78 -6.28
C ILE A 89 -3.02 6.90 -4.85
N GLN A 90 -3.07 8.12 -4.31
CA GLN A 90 -2.69 8.42 -2.94
C GLN A 90 -3.91 8.35 -2.00
N GLY A 91 -4.44 7.14 -1.81
CA GLY A 91 -5.66 6.92 -1.03
C GLY A 91 -5.52 7.24 0.47
N ILE A 92 -6.56 7.79 1.09
CA ILE A 92 -6.63 8.04 2.52
C ILE A 92 -7.99 7.58 3.08
N ILE A 93 -7.96 6.66 4.03
CA ILE A 93 -9.16 6.26 4.79
C ILE A 93 -9.27 7.17 6.03
N THR A 94 -10.40 7.84 6.19
CA THR A 94 -10.66 8.81 7.26
C THR A 94 -11.73 8.32 8.20
N ILE A 95 -11.36 8.17 9.48
CA ILE A 95 -12.23 7.80 10.58
C ILE A 95 -12.54 9.04 11.40
N ASN A 96 -13.82 9.42 11.42
CA ASN A 96 -14.30 10.57 12.16
C ASN A 96 -14.23 10.35 13.68
N GLU A 97 -13.97 11.43 14.44
CA GLU A 97 -13.91 11.43 15.90
C GLU A 97 -15.13 10.80 16.59
N LYS A 98 -16.33 10.93 16.00
CA LYS A 98 -17.58 10.37 16.55
C LYS A 98 -17.57 8.85 16.71
N PHE A 99 -16.68 8.16 16.00
CA PHE A 99 -16.53 6.70 16.07
C PHE A 99 -15.44 6.26 17.05
N LEU A 100 -14.70 7.21 17.64
CA LEU A 100 -13.59 6.93 18.53
C LEU A 100 -13.99 7.11 19.98
N SER A 101 -13.52 6.24 20.87
CA SER A 101 -13.71 6.32 22.31
C SER A 101 -12.76 7.29 23.02
N SER A 102 -12.00 8.08 22.25
CA SER A 102 -10.98 9.00 22.75
C SER A 102 -11.29 10.43 22.31
N THR A 103 -10.68 11.44 22.94
CA THR A 103 -10.85 12.86 22.61
C THR A 103 -10.15 13.30 21.31
N ARG A 104 -9.79 12.35 20.45
CA ARG A 104 -9.04 12.62 19.23
C ARG A 104 -9.96 13.08 18.11
N ARG A 105 -9.48 14.03 17.32
CA ARG A 105 -10.16 14.60 16.15
C ARG A 105 -10.32 13.67 14.94
N GLY A 106 -10.20 12.35 15.13
CA GLY A 106 -10.23 11.35 14.05
C GLY A 106 -8.88 10.70 13.75
N ILE A 107 -8.90 9.68 12.88
CA ILE A 107 -7.73 8.93 12.41
C ILE A 107 -7.72 8.92 10.88
N GLU A 108 -6.57 9.25 10.28
CA GLU A 108 -6.30 9.09 8.85
C GLU A 108 -5.36 7.90 8.65
N ILE A 109 -5.68 7.04 7.69
CA ILE A 109 -4.87 5.88 7.31
C ILE A 109 -4.47 6.03 5.84
N PRO A 110 -3.21 6.39 5.55
CA PRO A 110 -2.75 6.47 4.17
C PRO A 110 -2.60 5.06 3.57
N PHE A 111 -3.09 4.92 2.35
CA PHE A 111 -3.10 3.69 1.56
C PHE A 111 -2.83 4.06 0.08
N PRO A 112 -1.55 4.21 -0.30
CA PRO A 112 -1.19 4.35 -1.71
C PRO A 112 -1.28 3.00 -2.43
N TYR A 113 -1.74 3.01 -3.68
CA TYR A 113 -1.85 1.85 -4.55
C TYR A 113 -1.78 2.27 -6.03
N LEU A 114 -1.54 1.30 -6.92
CA LEU A 114 -1.69 1.51 -8.36
C LEU A 114 -3.04 0.97 -8.80
N LEU A 115 -3.68 1.66 -9.72
CA LEU A 115 -4.91 1.23 -10.35
C LEU A 115 -4.62 0.81 -11.80
N ASP A 116 -4.98 -0.43 -12.12
CA ASP A 116 -4.92 -0.99 -13.46
C ASP A 116 -6.33 -1.05 -14.04
N ASN A 117 -6.75 0.05 -14.67
CA ASN A 117 -8.09 0.19 -15.24
C ASN A 117 -8.36 -0.81 -16.38
N ASN A 118 -7.32 -1.32 -17.04
CA ASN A 118 -7.47 -2.25 -18.15
C ASN A 118 -7.84 -3.66 -17.66
N ASN A 119 -7.42 -4.02 -16.44
CA ASN A 119 -7.64 -5.35 -15.86
C ASN A 119 -8.58 -5.32 -14.65
N SER A 120 -9.24 -4.19 -14.37
CA SER A 120 -10.11 -4.02 -13.19
C SER A 120 -9.43 -4.46 -11.88
N ASP A 121 -8.17 -4.07 -11.70
CA ASP A 121 -7.33 -4.52 -10.59
C ASP A 121 -6.71 -3.35 -9.82
N ALA A 122 -6.59 -3.52 -8.51
CA ALA A 122 -5.80 -2.63 -7.67
C ALA A 122 -4.53 -3.35 -7.21
N VAL A 123 -3.39 -2.71 -7.41
CA VAL A 123 -2.08 -3.24 -7.05
C VAL A 123 -1.58 -2.56 -5.77
N ILE A 124 -1.39 -3.36 -4.73
CA ILE A 124 -0.84 -2.96 -3.45
C ILE A 124 0.65 -3.26 -3.44
N LEU A 125 1.48 -2.22 -3.30
CA LEU A 125 2.92 -2.36 -3.16
C LEU A 125 3.25 -2.82 -1.73
N THR A 126 3.93 -3.95 -1.60
CA THR A 126 4.48 -4.44 -0.33
C THR A 126 5.97 -4.62 -0.39
N PHE A 127 6.59 -4.74 0.79
CA PHE A 127 8.04 -4.84 0.95
C PHE A 127 8.36 -6.06 1.82
N GLY A 128 7.69 -7.17 1.50
CA GLY A 128 7.67 -8.42 2.23
C GLY A 128 6.37 -9.17 1.90
N GLN A 129 6.44 -10.50 1.88
CA GLN A 129 5.27 -11.31 1.56
C GLN A 129 4.13 -11.11 2.58
N PRO A 130 2.90 -10.84 2.12
CA PRO A 130 1.72 -10.90 2.98
C PRO A 130 1.41 -12.37 3.26
N ASN A 131 1.70 -12.84 4.47
CA ASN A 131 1.34 -14.21 4.88
C ASN A 131 -0.18 -14.40 5.04
N ASN A 132 -0.96 -13.32 5.02
CA ASN A 132 -2.41 -13.31 5.24
C ASN A 132 -3.11 -12.34 4.27
N MET A 133 -2.76 -12.40 2.98
CA MET A 133 -3.30 -11.53 1.93
C MET A 133 -4.84 -11.48 1.93
N LEU A 134 -5.52 -12.62 2.07
CA LEU A 134 -6.98 -12.68 2.12
C LEU A 134 -7.52 -11.82 3.28
N GLY A 135 -7.03 -12.04 4.50
CA GLY A 135 -7.49 -11.28 5.66
C GLY A 135 -7.19 -9.79 5.53
N GLU A 136 -6.01 -9.41 5.03
CA GLU A 136 -5.66 -8.01 4.79
C GLU A 136 -6.61 -7.35 3.79
N VAL A 137 -6.97 -8.04 2.71
CA VAL A 137 -7.95 -7.55 1.72
C VAL A 137 -9.34 -7.44 2.34
N GLU A 138 -9.79 -8.42 3.13
CA GLU A 138 -11.07 -8.33 3.86
C GLU A 138 -11.13 -7.10 4.79
N VAL A 139 -10.02 -6.78 5.45
CA VAL A 139 -9.89 -5.59 6.29
C VAL A 139 -9.85 -4.30 5.46
N LEU A 140 -9.09 -4.26 4.36
CA LEU A 140 -9.01 -3.10 3.46
C LEU A 140 -10.40 -2.74 2.93
N VAL A 141 -11.08 -3.73 2.33
CA VAL A 141 -12.41 -3.52 1.76
C VAL A 141 -13.40 -3.14 2.86
N GLY A 142 -13.30 -3.74 4.05
CA GLY A 142 -14.06 -3.32 5.23
C GLY A 142 -13.83 -1.86 5.59
N LEU A 143 -12.58 -1.41 5.66
CA LEU A 143 -12.23 -0.02 5.97
C LEU A 143 -12.78 0.96 4.92
N ILE A 144 -12.63 0.65 3.63
CA ILE A 144 -13.13 1.50 2.53
C ILE A 144 -14.66 1.56 2.55
N ASN A 145 -15.34 0.44 2.81
CA ASN A 145 -16.80 0.39 2.82
C ASN A 145 -17.43 1.07 4.06
N GLU A 146 -16.75 1.03 5.21
CA GLU A 146 -17.29 1.48 6.48
C GLU A 146 -16.96 2.93 6.82
N PHE A 147 -15.94 3.51 6.18
CA PHE A 147 -15.41 4.84 6.49
C PHE A 147 -15.26 5.70 5.24
N ALA A 148 -15.01 7.00 5.45
CA ALA A 148 -14.79 7.91 4.34
C ALA A 148 -13.44 7.57 3.67
N PHE A 149 -13.45 7.46 2.35
CA PHE A 149 -12.25 7.24 1.56
C PHE A 149 -12.03 8.43 0.63
N ASP A 150 -10.86 9.04 0.74
CA ASP A 150 -10.39 10.09 -0.16
C ASP A 150 -9.42 9.46 -1.16
N GLY A 151 -9.90 9.23 -2.37
CA GLY A 151 -9.22 8.52 -3.46
C GLY A 151 -10.20 7.87 -4.43
N SER A 152 -9.69 7.41 -5.57
CA SER A 152 -10.50 6.78 -6.62
C SER A 152 -10.56 5.25 -6.44
N TRP A 153 -11.41 4.75 -5.54
CA TRP A 153 -11.65 3.30 -5.44
C TRP A 153 -12.71 2.87 -6.47
N PRO A 154 -12.38 2.02 -7.46
CA PRO A 154 -13.35 1.60 -8.45
C PRO A 154 -14.45 0.72 -7.85
N ASN A 155 -15.69 0.92 -8.30
CA ASN A 155 -16.84 0.13 -7.85
C ASN A 155 -16.83 -1.31 -8.39
N GLU A 156 -16.08 -1.57 -9.46
CA GLU A 156 -16.09 -2.82 -10.23
C GLU A 156 -14.73 -3.52 -10.25
N LEU A 157 -13.92 -3.36 -9.19
CA LEU A 157 -12.68 -4.14 -9.05
C LEU A 157 -12.98 -5.65 -9.04
N GLU A 158 -12.30 -6.41 -9.90
CA GLU A 158 -12.41 -7.86 -9.95
C GLU A 158 -11.33 -8.54 -9.09
N THR A 159 -10.14 -7.93 -9.04
CA THR A 159 -8.98 -8.49 -8.33
C THR A 159 -8.24 -7.43 -7.51
N ILE A 160 -7.42 -7.92 -6.58
CA ILE A 160 -6.35 -7.15 -5.95
C ILE A 160 -5.05 -7.93 -6.10
N SER A 161 -4.02 -7.31 -6.66
CA SER A 161 -2.66 -7.83 -6.71
C SER A 161 -1.80 -7.24 -5.60
N TYR A 162 -0.94 -8.06 -5.02
CA TYR A 162 0.13 -7.64 -4.12
C TYR A 162 1.45 -7.83 -4.86
N TRP A 163 2.17 -6.72 -5.03
CA TRP A 163 3.52 -6.73 -5.56
C TRP A 163 4.51 -6.66 -4.42
N ASP A 164 5.13 -7.79 -4.11
CA ASP A 164 6.19 -7.84 -3.11
C ASP A 164 7.50 -7.39 -3.74
N LEU A 165 7.80 -6.09 -3.61
CA LEU A 165 9.01 -5.49 -4.15
C LEU A 165 10.29 -6.03 -3.49
N SER A 166 10.19 -6.73 -2.36
CA SER A 166 11.36 -7.35 -1.73
C SER A 166 11.83 -8.63 -2.43
N SER A 167 10.89 -9.38 -3.02
CA SER A 167 11.14 -10.64 -3.71
C SER A 167 10.95 -10.56 -5.23
N GLY A 168 10.26 -9.53 -5.72
CA GLY A 168 9.86 -9.42 -7.13
C GLY A 168 8.68 -10.32 -7.49
N GLU A 169 7.94 -10.82 -6.50
CA GLU A 169 6.80 -11.71 -6.71
C GLU A 169 5.47 -10.95 -6.71
N GLU A 170 4.55 -11.40 -7.56
CA GLU A 170 3.15 -10.98 -7.55
C GLU A 170 2.25 -12.10 -7.00
N LYS A 171 1.30 -11.72 -6.16
CA LYS A 171 0.17 -12.58 -5.76
C LYS A 171 -1.13 -11.85 -6.06
N THR A 172 -2.03 -12.51 -6.76
CA THR A 172 -3.34 -11.95 -7.13
C THR A 172 -4.47 -12.68 -6.41
N LEU A 173 -5.41 -11.91 -5.87
CA LEU A 173 -6.60 -12.41 -5.21
C LEU A 173 -7.84 -11.93 -5.96
N LYS A 174 -8.74 -12.86 -6.27
CA LYS A 174 -10.08 -12.50 -6.78
C LYS A 174 -10.93 -11.96 -5.65
N LEU A 175 -11.61 -10.85 -5.89
CA LEU A 175 -12.51 -10.24 -4.92
C LEU A 175 -13.84 -10.99 -4.77
N SER A 176 -14.17 -11.88 -5.72
CA SER A 176 -15.35 -12.74 -5.61
C SER A 176 -15.25 -13.64 -4.37
N GLY A 177 -16.13 -13.37 -3.39
CA GLY A 177 -16.18 -14.12 -2.15
C GLY A 177 -15.35 -13.55 -0.99
N VAL A 178 -14.62 -12.44 -1.21
CA VAL A 178 -14.04 -11.66 -0.11
C VAL A 178 -15.17 -11.13 0.77
N LYS A 179 -15.06 -11.34 2.09
CA LYS A 179 -16.05 -10.88 3.06
C LYS A 179 -15.50 -9.67 3.81
N PRO A 180 -15.96 -8.44 3.49
CA PRO A 180 -15.46 -7.26 4.17
C PRO A 180 -15.66 -7.34 5.68
N VAL A 181 -14.63 -6.98 6.44
CA VAL A 181 -14.73 -6.91 7.90
C VAL A 181 -15.69 -5.78 8.27
N SER A 182 -16.68 -6.09 9.11
CA SER A 182 -17.65 -5.09 9.59
C SER A 182 -17.00 -4.03 10.48
N ARG A 183 -17.69 -2.89 10.65
CA ARG A 183 -17.20 -1.74 11.42
C ARG A 183 -16.69 -2.05 12.84
N ILE A 184 -17.35 -2.94 13.58
CA ILE A 184 -17.08 -3.12 15.02
C ILE A 184 -15.64 -3.62 15.27
N PRO A 185 -15.19 -4.76 14.70
CA PRO A 185 -13.80 -5.19 14.80
C PRO A 185 -12.79 -4.14 14.33
N LEU A 186 -13.13 -3.37 13.29
CA LEU A 186 -12.25 -2.33 12.78
C LEU A 186 -12.04 -1.21 13.81
N LEU A 187 -13.12 -0.75 14.44
CA LEU A 187 -13.09 0.30 15.47
C LEU A 187 -12.40 -0.16 16.75
N GLU A 188 -12.55 -1.42 17.16
CA GLU A 188 -11.86 -1.96 18.34
C GLU A 188 -10.34 -1.80 18.24
N VAL A 189 -9.79 -1.97 17.03
CA VAL A 189 -8.35 -1.80 16.78
C VAL A 189 -7.99 -0.32 16.70
N LEU A 190 -8.81 0.51 16.04
CA LEU A 190 -8.60 1.96 15.92
C LEU A 190 -8.56 2.66 17.29
N ASN A 191 -9.39 2.21 18.23
CA ASN A 191 -9.41 2.73 19.59
C ASN A 191 -8.19 2.35 20.45
N ARG A 192 -7.33 1.44 19.96
CA ARG A 192 -6.06 1.04 20.62
C ARG A 192 -4.84 1.77 20.06
N PHE A 193 -4.97 2.50 18.95
CA PHE A 193 -3.96 3.52 18.58
C PHE A 193 -3.96 4.65 19.58
#